data_AF-A0A0C4Y291-F1
#
_entry.id   AF-A0A0C4Y291-F1
#
_cell.length_a   1.000
_cell.length_b   1.000
_cell.length_c   1.000
_cell.angle_alpha   90.00
_cell.angle_beta   90.00
_cell.angle_gamma   90.00
#
_symmetry.space_group_name_H-M   'P 1'
#
loop_
_entity.id
_entity.type
_entity.pdbx_description
1 polymer ?
#
loop_
_entity_poly.entity_id
_entity_poly.type
_entity_poly.pdbx_seq_one_letter_code
_entity_poly.pdbx_strand_id
1 'polypeptide(L)'
;MIIQEEHNIDFFKNQMPNKPYCTNNLDQGLSIRNKAKALEMLYLQANQPAIQTCLLFDLDKKNSFYTFEQVGLPIPHFITKTPKTGRCHYGYMLKAGVCKTQQARLKPLK
;
A
#
# COMPACT_ATOMS: atom_id res chain seq x y z
N MET A 1 7.94 7.67 -23.88
CA MET A 1 8.85 7.88 -22.74
C MET A 1 8.00 8.02 -21.49
N ILE A 2 7.72 6.92 -20.79
CA ILE A 2 6.91 6.97 -19.56
C ILE A 2 7.84 7.44 -18.45
N ILE A 3 7.67 8.69 -18.04
CA ILE A 3 8.33 9.27 -16.88
C ILE A 3 7.58 8.70 -15.66
N GLN A 4 7.97 7.52 -15.17
CA GLN A 4 7.59 7.13 -13.81
C GLN A 4 8.64 7.71 -12.87
N GLU A 5 8.32 8.88 -12.33
CA GLU A 5 9.18 9.69 -11.49
C GLU A 5 9.67 8.90 -10.25
N GLU A 6 10.89 9.22 -9.82
CA GLU A 6 11.51 8.83 -8.53
C GLU A 6 10.64 9.13 -7.29
N HIS A 7 9.48 9.79 -7.45
CA HIS A 7 8.59 10.28 -6.40
C HIS A 7 7.60 9.26 -5.79
N ASN A 8 7.42 8.07 -6.37
CA ASN A 8 6.36 7.14 -5.93
C ASN A 8 6.53 6.64 -4.47
N ILE A 9 7.78 6.34 -4.08
CA ILE A 9 8.07 5.85 -2.73
C ILE A 9 7.90 6.96 -1.68
N ASP A 10 8.30 8.19 -2.02
CA ASP A 10 8.20 9.33 -1.11
C ASP A 10 6.76 9.81 -0.99
N PHE A 11 5.97 9.73 -2.07
CA PHE A 11 4.53 9.93 -2.01
C PHE A 11 3.86 8.97 -1.03
N PHE A 12 4.21 7.67 -1.09
CA PHE A 12 3.73 6.68 -0.13
C PHE A 12 4.15 6.99 1.31
N LYS A 13 5.43 7.26 1.54
CA LYS A 13 5.97 7.64 2.88
C LYS A 13 5.28 8.88 3.44
N ASN A 14 4.93 9.84 2.59
CA ASN A 14 4.25 11.06 3.02
C ASN A 14 2.80 10.77 3.46
N GLN A 15 2.10 9.89 2.76
CA GLN A 15 0.69 9.59 3.04
C GLN A 15 0.46 8.54 4.13
N MET A 16 1.46 7.72 4.46
CA MET A 16 1.34 6.73 5.53
C MET A 16 1.10 7.37 6.90
N PRO A 17 0.55 6.62 7.89
CA PRO A 17 0.39 7.12 9.25
C PRO A 17 1.71 7.62 9.85
N ASN A 18 1.66 8.63 10.71
CA ASN A 18 2.86 9.07 11.46
C ASN A 18 3.37 8.01 12.44
N LYS A 19 2.44 7.21 12.95
CA LYS A 19 2.68 6.09 13.84
C LYS A 19 2.01 4.82 13.31
N PRO A 20 2.52 4.21 12.23
CA PRO A 20 1.87 3.05 11.64
C PRO A 20 2.03 1.81 12.52
N TYR A 21 1.08 0.89 12.41
CA TYR A 21 1.29 -0.48 12.85
C TYR A 21 2.33 -1.16 11.96
N CYS A 22 3.23 -1.95 12.56
CA CYS A 22 4.27 -2.68 11.86
C CYS A 22 4.73 -3.90 12.66
N THR A 23 5.26 -4.90 11.97
CA THR A 23 5.89 -6.09 12.60
C THR A 23 6.80 -6.82 11.62
N ASN A 24 7.69 -7.66 12.15
CA ASN A 24 8.42 -8.66 11.35
C ASN A 24 7.78 -10.04 11.42
N ASN A 25 6.93 -10.29 12.42
CA ASN A 25 6.24 -11.54 12.61
C ASN A 25 4.82 -11.27 13.10
N LEU A 26 3.81 -11.65 12.31
CA LEU A 26 2.40 -11.47 12.66
C LEU A 26 2.00 -12.28 13.89
N ASP A 27 2.69 -13.39 14.19
CA ASP A 27 2.44 -14.22 15.38
C ASP A 27 2.81 -13.50 16.69
N GLN A 28 3.72 -12.53 16.63
CA GLN A 28 4.11 -11.69 17.77
C GLN A 28 3.22 -10.45 17.94
N GLY A 29 2.21 -10.30 17.08
CA GLY A 29 1.34 -9.14 17.04
C GLY A 29 1.95 -7.92 16.36
N LEU A 30 1.26 -6.78 16.47
CA LEU A 30 1.61 -5.51 15.84
C LEU A 30 2.19 -4.52 16.85
N SER A 31 3.25 -3.81 16.47
CA SER A 31 3.79 -2.67 17.21
C SER A 31 3.43 -1.36 16.54
N ILE A 32 3.28 -0.29 17.31
CA ILE A 32 3.16 1.07 16.78
C ILE A 32 4.53 1.74 16.87
N ARG A 33 5.10 2.18 15.74
CA ARG A 33 6.43 2.81 15.67
C ARG A 33 6.38 4.13 14.91
N ASN A 34 7.45 4.92 14.91
CA ASN A 34 7.56 6.06 14.00
C ASN A 34 7.80 5.59 12.55
N LYS A 35 7.58 6.47 11.57
CA LYS A 35 7.73 6.13 10.14
C LYS A 35 9.09 5.51 9.82
N ALA A 36 10.18 6.12 10.29
CA ALA A 36 11.54 5.65 10.02
C ALA A 36 11.73 4.19 10.44
N LYS A 37 11.35 3.84 11.67
CA LYS A 37 11.52 2.47 12.16
C LYS A 37 10.54 1.49 11.53
N ALA A 38 9.32 1.94 11.24
CA ALA A 38 8.30 1.08 10.64
C ALA A 38 8.64 0.68 9.20
N LEU A 39 9.29 1.57 8.44
CA LEU A 39 9.76 1.31 7.07
C LEU A 39 10.82 0.21 6.98
N GLU A 40 11.50 -0.11 8.08
CA GLU A 40 12.48 -1.19 8.17
C GLU A 40 11.85 -2.57 8.44
N MET A 41 10.51 -2.63 8.65
CA MET A 41 9.83 -3.86 9.05
C MET A 41 9.15 -4.56 7.86
N LEU A 42 9.00 -5.89 7.95
CA LEU A 42 8.42 -6.72 6.88
C LEU A 42 6.94 -6.41 6.60
N TYR A 43 6.18 -6.10 7.65
CA TYR A 43 4.76 -5.76 7.56
C TYR A 43 4.55 -4.34 8.06
N LEU A 44 3.78 -3.57 7.29
CA LEU A 44 3.56 -2.14 7.52
C LEU A 44 2.14 -1.73 7.17
N GLN A 45 1.54 -0.91 8.02
CA GLN A 45 0.27 -0.24 7.74
C GLN A 45 0.47 0.87 6.70
N ALA A 46 -0.07 0.65 5.50
CA ALA A 46 -0.04 1.62 4.41
C ALA A 46 -0.95 2.84 4.64
N ASN A 47 -2.19 2.61 5.07
CA ASN A 47 -3.23 3.63 5.14
C ASN A 47 -3.46 4.14 6.56
N GLN A 48 -3.82 5.41 6.69
CA GLN A 48 -4.33 5.95 7.96
C GLN A 48 -5.67 5.30 8.33
N PRO A 49 -5.99 5.14 9.62
CA PRO A 49 -7.25 4.52 10.04
C PRO A 49 -8.49 5.22 9.47
N ALA A 50 -8.47 6.56 9.46
CA ALA A 50 -9.60 7.38 9.05
C ALA A 50 -9.61 7.74 7.54
N ILE A 51 -8.48 7.59 6.84
CA ILE A 51 -8.32 8.08 5.46
C ILE A 51 -7.66 7.00 4.61
N GLN A 52 -8.34 6.58 3.55
CA GLN A 52 -7.78 5.75 2.49
C GLN A 52 -6.96 6.62 1.54
N THR A 53 -5.70 6.30 1.37
CA THR A 53 -4.76 7.00 0.47
C THR A 53 -4.17 6.07 -0.59
N CYS A 54 -4.14 4.77 -0.31
CA CYS A 54 -3.61 3.73 -1.18
C CYS A 54 -4.61 2.59 -1.32
N LEU A 55 -5.01 2.24 -2.55
CA LEU A 55 -5.72 1.00 -2.84
C LEU A 55 -4.71 -0.15 -2.91
N LEU A 56 -4.84 -1.11 -2.00
CA LEU A 56 -4.00 -2.30 -1.92
C LEU A 56 -4.75 -3.52 -2.44
N PHE A 57 -4.14 -4.22 -3.38
CA PHE A 57 -4.68 -5.45 -3.94
C PHE A 57 -3.71 -6.60 -3.65
N ASP A 58 -4.20 -7.66 -3.00
CA ASP A 58 -3.46 -8.91 -2.83
C ASP A 58 -3.72 -9.83 -4.02
N LEU A 59 -2.63 -10.27 -4.66
CA LEU A 59 -2.68 -11.16 -5.81
C LEU A 59 -2.19 -12.54 -5.38
N ASP A 60 -3.17 -13.42 -5.17
CA ASP A 60 -2.96 -14.79 -4.68
C ASP A 60 -2.33 -15.77 -5.68
N LYS A 61 -1.91 -15.27 -6.84
CA LYS A 61 -1.33 -16.04 -7.94
C LYS A 61 0.20 -16.02 -7.90
N LYS A 62 0.83 -17.18 -8.13
CA LYS A 62 2.30 -17.26 -8.27
C LYS A 62 2.77 -16.43 -9.47
N ASN A 63 3.90 -15.74 -9.31
CA ASN A 63 4.52 -14.91 -10.33
C ASN A 63 3.58 -13.84 -10.92
N SER A 64 2.78 -13.19 -10.07
CA SER A 64 1.75 -12.23 -10.48
C SER A 64 2.28 -10.83 -10.77
N PHE A 65 3.60 -10.62 -10.84
CA PHE A 65 4.22 -9.29 -10.97
C PHE A 65 3.70 -8.46 -12.17
N TYR A 66 3.57 -9.07 -13.35
CA TYR A 66 3.11 -8.41 -14.59
C TYR A 66 1.60 -8.56 -14.86
N THR A 67 0.80 -9.00 -13.88
CA THR A 67 -0.64 -9.22 -14.09
C THR A 67 -1.35 -7.94 -14.54
N PHE A 68 -0.96 -6.76 -14.01
CA PHE A 68 -1.58 -5.49 -14.39
C PHE A 68 -1.53 -5.24 -15.91
N GLU A 69 -0.42 -5.58 -16.56
CA GLU A 69 -0.23 -5.40 -18.00
C GLU A 69 -1.14 -6.35 -18.79
N GLN A 70 -1.23 -7.61 -18.36
CA GLN A 70 -2.05 -8.64 -19.00
C GLN A 70 -3.54 -8.31 -19.00
N VAL A 71 -4.02 -7.58 -17.98
CA VAL A 71 -5.43 -7.19 -17.85
C VAL A 71 -5.69 -5.72 -18.23
N GLY A 72 -4.70 -5.02 -18.79
CA GLY A 72 -4.85 -3.63 -19.23
C GLY A 72 -5.03 -2.61 -18.11
N LEU A 73 -4.56 -2.91 -16.90
CA LEU A 73 -4.53 -1.97 -15.78
C LEU A 73 -3.33 -1.01 -15.89
N PRO A 74 -3.42 0.21 -15.33
CA PRO A 74 -2.27 1.09 -15.24
C PRO A 74 -1.15 0.46 -14.40
N ILE A 75 0.08 0.93 -14.59
CA ILE A 75 1.21 0.47 -13.79
C ILE A 75 0.95 0.85 -12.31
N PRO A 76 1.04 -0.09 -11.35
CA PRO A 76 0.96 0.22 -9.93
C PRO A 76 2.01 1.24 -9.50
N HIS A 77 1.70 2.06 -8.49
CA HIS A 77 2.68 3.01 -7.93
C HIS A 77 3.80 2.27 -7.21
N PHE A 78 3.47 1.13 -6.58
CA PHE A 78 4.45 0.19 -6.09
C PHE A 78 3.92 -1.25 -6.18
N ILE A 79 4.85 -2.18 -6.26
CA ILE A 79 4.58 -3.62 -6.24
C ILE A 79 5.45 -4.20 -5.14
N THR A 80 4.85 -4.94 -4.21
CA THR A 80 5.60 -5.79 -3.27
C THR A 80 5.54 -7.23 -3.77
N LYS A 81 6.58 -8.01 -3.52
CA LYS A 81 6.66 -9.41 -3.94
C LYS A 81 7.20 -10.25 -2.81
N THR A 82 6.54 -11.36 -2.50
CA THR A 82 7.11 -12.38 -1.61
C THR A 82 8.24 -13.12 -2.35
N PRO A 83 9.49 -13.11 -1.85
CA PRO A 83 10.62 -13.72 -2.58
C PRO A 83 10.42 -15.22 -2.88
N LYS A 84 9.82 -15.97 -1.94
CA LYS A 84 9.65 -17.42 -2.04
C LYS A 84 8.56 -17.86 -3.03
N THR A 85 7.42 -17.16 -3.05
CA THR A 85 6.21 -17.59 -3.79
C THR A 85 5.96 -16.78 -5.06
N GLY A 86 6.54 -15.58 -5.15
CA GLY A 86 6.29 -14.63 -6.23
C GLY A 86 4.87 -14.06 -6.25
N ARG A 87 4.10 -14.24 -5.16
CA ARG A 87 2.85 -13.51 -4.94
C ARG A 87 3.15 -12.03 -4.72
N CYS A 88 2.23 -11.18 -5.12
CA CYS A 88 2.44 -9.74 -5.14
C CYS A 88 1.29 -8.99 -4.50
N HIS A 89 1.60 -7.84 -3.90
CA HIS A 89 0.60 -6.80 -3.69
C HIS A 89 0.82 -5.65 -4.65
N TYR A 90 -0.26 -5.11 -5.18
CA TYR A 90 -0.25 -3.86 -5.94
C TYR A 90 -0.74 -2.71 -5.08
N GLY A 91 0.00 -1.60 -5.09
CA GLY A 91 -0.40 -0.34 -4.47
C GLY A 91 -0.72 0.70 -5.52
N TYR A 92 -1.96 1.18 -5.54
CA TYR A 92 -2.38 2.33 -6.34
C TYR A 92 -2.68 3.51 -5.42
N MET A 93 -1.94 4.61 -5.57
CA MET A 93 -2.13 5.79 -4.75
C MET A 93 -3.27 6.65 -5.29
N LEU A 94 -4.10 7.16 -4.38
CA LEU A 94 -5.17 8.10 -4.71
C LEU A 94 -4.61 9.52 -4.76
N LYS A 95 -5.03 10.28 -5.77
CA LYS A 95 -4.70 11.71 -5.87
C LYS A 95 -5.21 12.50 -4.66
N ALA A 96 -6.38 12.13 -4.13
CA ALA A 96 -6.96 12.70 -2.93
C ALA A 96 -7.43 11.58 -2.00
N GLY A 97 -7.12 11.70 -0.71
CA GLY A 97 -7.52 10.70 0.27
C GLY A 97 -9.04 10.65 0.46
N VAL A 98 -9.57 9.45 0.67
CA VAL A 98 -10.99 9.20 0.93
C VAL A 98 -11.19 8.98 2.42
N CYS A 99 -11.94 9.88 3.08
CA CYS A 99 -12.35 9.69 4.47
C CYS A 99 -13.24 8.43 4.58
N LYS A 100 -13.00 7.61 5.60
CA LYS A 100 -13.73 6.36 5.87
C LYS A 100 -14.41 6.34 7.24
N THR A 101 -14.47 7.48 7.94
CA THR A 101 -15.17 7.57 9.23
C THR A 101 -16.68 7.56 9.03
N GLN A 102 -17.45 7.47 10.12
CA GLN A 102 -18.92 7.55 10.07
C GLN A 102 -19.44 8.87 9.49
N GLN A 103 -18.63 9.94 9.52
CA GLN A 103 -18.98 11.25 8.97
C GLN A 103 -18.54 11.41 7.49
N ALA A 104 -18.00 10.36 6.88
CA ALA A 104 -17.54 10.41 5.50
C ALA A 104 -18.71 10.54 4.51
N ARG A 105 -18.40 11.14 3.35
CA ARG A 105 -19.31 11.09 2.20
C ARG A 105 -19.43 9.64 1.73
N LEU A 106 -20.66 9.17 1.52
CA LEU A 106 -20.92 7.79 1.10
C LEU A 106 -20.51 7.51 -0.37
N LYS A 107 -20.72 8.48 -1.27
CA LYS A 107 -20.43 8.34 -2.71
C LYS A 107 -19.03 7.81 -3.07
N PRO A 108 -17.92 8.22 -2.43
CA PRO A 108 -16.60 7.65 -2.71
C PRO A 108 -16.33 6.29 -2.03
N LEU A 109 -17.21 5.83 -1.13
CA LEU A 109 -17.04 4.57 -0.39
C LEU A 109 -17.88 3.42 -0.96
N LYS A 110 -19.00 3.75 -1.63
CA LYS A 110 -20.00 2.80 -2.14
C LYS A 110 -20.57 3.29 -3.45
#